data_AF-A0A7K1ZJK1-F1
#
_entry.id   AF-A0A7K1ZJK1-F1
#
_cell.length_a   1.000
_cell.length_b   1.000
_cell.length_c   1.000
_cell.angle_alpha   90.00
_cell.angle_beta   90.00
_cell.angle_gamma   90.00
#
_symmetry.space_group_name_H-M   'P 1'
#
loop_
_entity.id
_entity.type
_entity.pdbx_description
1 polymer ?
#
loop_
_entity_poly.entity_id
_entity_poly.type
_entity_poly.pdbx_seq_one_letter_code
_entity_poly.pdbx_strand_id
1 'polypeptide(L)'
;MGVRDRIKAQLMDAHDLDRTLNRMARQIVEMMHPEEDASRHFGLIGMQTRGVYLARRLRDKILDFESLTVPIGVLDATMYRDDFRLRLKQPVVRATDIPFDITERRIVLVDDVLYTGRTARAAFDALMDIGRPATVQFLVIVDRGLRELPVCADIVGRQVPTLPGEEVRVRLNEIDDREGVWLVETLNN
;
A
#
# COMPACT_ATOMS: atom_id res chain seq x y z
N MET A 1 6.02 32.64 -4.37
CA MET A 1 6.48 32.43 -2.97
C MET A 1 5.68 31.28 -2.40
N GLY A 2 6.27 30.08 -2.42
CA GLY A 2 5.54 28.82 -2.22
C GLY A 2 5.18 28.60 -0.77
N VAL A 3 3.89 28.35 -0.53
CA VAL A 3 3.37 27.94 0.77
C VAL A 3 4.15 26.71 1.24
N ARG A 4 4.79 26.79 2.43
CA ARG A 4 5.50 25.65 3.00
C ARG A 4 4.51 24.86 3.84
N ASP A 5 4.28 23.61 3.44
CA ASP A 5 3.55 22.67 4.26
C ASP A 5 4.17 22.59 5.66
N ARG A 6 3.33 22.50 6.70
CA ARG A 6 3.78 22.48 8.09
C ARG A 6 3.78 21.05 8.62
N ILE A 7 4.92 20.53 9.02
CA ILE A 7 4.99 19.24 9.74
C ILE A 7 4.37 19.44 11.12
N LYS A 8 3.28 18.73 11.41
CA LYS A 8 2.61 18.75 12.72
C LYS A 8 3.24 17.74 13.68
N ALA A 9 3.57 16.55 13.19
CA ALA A 9 4.17 15.49 13.97
C ALA A 9 4.92 14.50 13.08
N GLN A 10 5.97 13.89 13.64
CA GLN A 10 6.49 12.63 13.12
C GLN A 10 5.71 11.51 13.80
N LEU A 11 4.93 10.77 13.00
CA LEU A 11 4.11 9.67 13.48
C LEU A 11 4.98 8.44 13.70
N MET A 12 5.90 8.16 12.79
CA MET A 12 6.80 7.01 12.86
C MET A 12 8.19 7.43 12.42
N ASP A 13 9.21 7.03 13.15
CA ASP A 13 10.58 7.04 12.66
C ASP A 13 10.90 5.76 11.86
N ALA A 14 12.16 5.62 11.43
CA ALA A 14 12.60 4.45 10.68
C ALA A 14 12.49 3.14 11.50
N HIS A 15 12.77 3.21 12.81
CA HIS A 15 12.67 2.05 13.69
C HIS A 15 11.22 1.63 13.91
N ASP A 16 10.30 2.60 14.09
CA ASP A 16 8.87 2.36 14.16
C ASP A 16 8.33 1.72 12.88
N LEU A 17 8.78 2.21 11.72
CA LEU A 17 8.38 1.67 10.42
C LEU A 17 8.87 0.23 10.26
N ASP A 18 10.13 -0.06 10.59
CA ASP A 18 10.66 -1.43 10.53
C ASP A 18 9.92 -2.39 11.46
N ARG A 19 9.68 -2.00 12.73
CA ARG A 19 8.86 -2.79 13.67
C ARG A 19 7.46 -3.04 13.14
N THR A 20 6.85 -2.04 12.50
CA THR A 20 5.51 -2.18 11.92
C THR A 20 5.51 -3.17 10.76
N LEU A 21 6.50 -3.10 9.87
CA LEU A 21 6.68 -4.06 8.78
C LEU A 21 6.93 -5.48 9.32
N ASN A 22 7.73 -5.64 10.38
CA ASN A 22 7.97 -6.94 11.03
C ASN A 22 6.68 -7.56 11.60
N ARG A 23 5.81 -6.74 12.19
CA ARG A 23 4.48 -7.19 12.68
C ARG A 23 3.58 -7.58 11.51
N MET A 24 3.51 -6.76 10.47
CA MET A 24 2.67 -7.00 9.30
C MET A 24 3.10 -8.24 8.51
N ALA A 25 4.40 -8.47 8.35
CA ALA A 25 4.92 -9.67 7.71
C ALA A 25 4.48 -10.95 8.46
N ARG A 26 4.46 -10.93 9.80
CA ARG A 26 3.92 -12.04 10.60
C ARG A 26 2.42 -12.24 10.37
N GLN A 27 1.65 -11.16 10.33
CA GLN A 27 0.22 -11.24 10.00
C GLN A 27 -0.01 -11.81 8.59
N ILE A 28 0.87 -11.53 7.63
CA ILE A 28 0.83 -12.17 6.30
C ILE A 28 1.10 -13.66 6.38
N VAL A 29 2.14 -14.07 7.11
CA VAL A 29 2.47 -15.50 7.31
C VAL A 29 1.32 -16.25 7.96
N GLU A 30 0.65 -15.67 8.97
CA GLU A 30 -0.51 -16.29 9.65
C GLU A 30 -1.68 -16.58 8.70
N MET A 31 -1.76 -15.88 7.56
CA MET A 31 -2.79 -16.09 6.54
C MET A 31 -2.41 -17.16 5.52
N MET A 32 -1.17 -17.68 5.55
CA MET A 32 -0.69 -18.76 4.68
C MET A 32 -1.02 -20.13 5.28
N HIS A 33 -1.12 -21.15 4.43
CA HIS A 33 -1.31 -22.54 4.88
C HIS A 33 0.06 -23.23 4.84
N PRO A 34 0.57 -23.78 5.97
CA PRO A 34 1.89 -24.40 6.02
C PRO A 34 2.08 -25.55 5.03
N GLU A 35 0.98 -26.24 4.68
CA GLU A 35 0.97 -27.38 3.76
C GLU A 35 1.03 -26.95 2.28
N GLU A 36 0.79 -25.67 1.97
CA GLU A 36 0.70 -25.15 0.61
C GLU A 36 2.01 -24.50 0.16
N ASP A 37 2.35 -24.66 -1.12
CA ASP A 37 3.45 -23.91 -1.75
C ASP A 37 3.06 -22.42 -1.86
N ALA A 38 3.58 -21.60 -0.95
CA ALA A 38 3.32 -20.17 -0.90
C ALA A 38 3.60 -19.46 -2.24
N SER A 39 4.56 -19.94 -3.02
CA SER A 39 4.91 -19.36 -4.32
C SER A 39 3.82 -19.55 -5.39
N ARG A 40 2.95 -20.55 -5.20
CA ARG A 40 1.84 -20.90 -6.10
C ARG A 40 0.50 -20.36 -5.62
N HIS A 41 0.28 -20.32 -4.31
CA HIS A 41 -1.03 -19.98 -3.74
C HIS A 41 -1.13 -18.57 -3.17
N PHE A 42 -0.02 -17.85 -3.08
CA PHE A 42 0.04 -16.50 -2.52
C PHE A 42 0.74 -15.52 -3.48
N GLY A 43 0.46 -14.22 -3.32
CA GLY A 43 1.18 -13.15 -4.02
C GLY A 43 1.04 -11.80 -3.33
N LEU A 44 2.10 -11.00 -3.36
CA LEU A 44 2.05 -9.59 -2.93
C LEU A 44 1.98 -8.69 -4.17
N ILE A 45 1.08 -7.72 -4.16
CA ILE A 45 0.98 -6.74 -5.24
C ILE A 45 1.12 -5.36 -4.64
N GLY A 46 2.21 -4.67 -4.96
CA GLY A 46 2.45 -3.31 -4.51
C GLY A 46 1.82 -2.29 -5.44
N MET A 47 1.07 -1.35 -4.86
CA MET A 47 0.52 -0.21 -5.58
C MET A 47 1.61 0.85 -5.79
N GLN A 48 1.69 1.37 -7.00
CA GLN A 48 2.66 2.42 -7.29
C GLN A 48 2.38 3.70 -6.49
N THR A 49 3.37 4.38 -5.91
CA THR A 49 4.82 4.09 -5.98
C THR A 49 5.33 3.33 -4.76
N ARG A 50 5.05 3.84 -3.56
CA ARG A 50 5.64 3.35 -2.31
C ARG A 50 5.15 1.96 -1.92
N GLY A 51 3.91 1.61 -2.25
CA GLY A 51 3.37 0.26 -2.04
C GLY A 51 4.23 -0.84 -2.66
N VAL A 52 4.90 -0.57 -3.79
CA VAL A 52 5.86 -1.49 -4.43
C VAL A 52 7.06 -1.78 -3.55
N TYR A 53 7.68 -0.74 -2.99
CA TYR A 53 8.84 -0.89 -2.10
C TYR A 53 8.45 -1.58 -0.80
N LEU A 54 7.29 -1.22 -0.25
CA LEU A 54 6.74 -1.87 0.95
C LEU A 54 6.45 -3.36 0.70
N ALA A 55 5.85 -3.73 -0.43
CA ALA A 55 5.62 -5.12 -0.79
C ALA A 55 6.93 -5.92 -0.89
N ARG A 56 7.99 -5.33 -1.45
CA ARG A 56 9.33 -5.94 -1.52
C ARG A 56 9.92 -6.16 -0.12
N ARG A 57 9.89 -5.15 0.74
CA ARG A 57 10.35 -5.28 2.13
C ARG A 57 9.56 -6.34 2.91
N LEU A 58 8.24 -6.44 2.68
CA LEU A 58 7.40 -7.46 3.31
C LEU A 58 7.78 -8.87 2.85
N ARG A 59 7.97 -9.08 1.54
CA ARG A 59 8.48 -10.37 1.02
C ARG A 59 9.81 -10.74 1.65
N ASP A 60 10.76 -9.81 1.72
CA ASP A 60 12.08 -10.09 2.26
C ASP A 60 12.00 -10.49 3.74
N LYS A 61 11.15 -9.82 4.52
CA LYS A 61 10.88 -10.21 5.92
C LYS A 61 10.20 -11.57 6.04
N ILE A 62 9.26 -11.90 5.16
CA ILE A 62 8.61 -13.22 5.14
C ILE A 62 9.63 -14.32 4.84
N LEU A 63 10.52 -14.07 3.87
CA LEU A 63 11.62 -14.97 3.55
C LEU A 63 12.56 -15.16 4.76
N ASP A 64 12.89 -14.07 5.47
CA ASP A 64 13.76 -14.14 6.64
C ASP A 64 13.13 -14.90 7.82
N PHE A 65 11.81 -14.78 8.01
CA PHE A 65 11.11 -15.42 9.13
C PHE A 65 10.83 -16.90 8.89
N GLU A 66 10.37 -17.26 7.69
CA GLU A 66 9.82 -18.59 7.39
C GLU A 66 10.50 -19.31 6.22
N SER A 67 11.51 -18.71 5.59
CA SER A 67 12.14 -19.21 4.35
C SER A 67 11.14 -19.40 3.19
N LEU A 68 10.02 -18.67 3.21
CA LEU A 68 8.98 -18.74 2.17
C LEU A 68 9.22 -17.71 1.07
N THR A 69 9.17 -18.16 -0.18
CA THR A 69 9.26 -17.29 -1.36
C THR A 69 7.87 -16.92 -1.87
N VAL A 70 7.56 -15.63 -1.91
CA VAL A 70 6.28 -15.09 -2.40
C VAL A 70 6.49 -14.23 -3.64
N PRO A 71 5.76 -14.44 -4.75
CA PRO A 71 5.88 -13.62 -5.93
C PRO A 71 5.40 -12.19 -5.68
N ILE A 72 5.99 -11.22 -6.40
CA ILE A 72 5.64 -9.81 -6.31
C ILE A 72 5.16 -9.29 -7.65
N GLY A 73 4.07 -8.56 -7.62
CA GLY A 73 3.54 -7.77 -8.74
C GLY A 73 3.55 -6.28 -8.42
N VAL A 74 3.46 -5.48 -9.48
CA VAL A 74 3.35 -4.04 -9.45
C VAL A 74 2.04 -3.64 -10.12
N LEU A 75 1.24 -2.84 -9.44
CA LEU A 75 -0.02 -2.34 -9.97
C LEU A 75 -0.02 -0.81 -10.04
N ASP A 76 -0.26 -0.27 -11.23
CA ASP A 76 -0.63 1.14 -11.38
C ASP A 76 -2.14 1.28 -11.60
N ALA A 77 -2.85 1.73 -10.56
CA ALA A 77 -4.29 1.99 -10.60
C ALA A 77 -4.64 3.42 -11.08
N THR A 78 -3.66 4.20 -11.56
CA THR A 78 -3.85 5.61 -11.94
C THR A 78 -4.94 5.81 -12.99
N MET A 79 -5.04 4.92 -13.98
CA MET A 79 -6.07 5.00 -15.04
C MET A 79 -7.48 4.65 -14.57
N TYR A 80 -7.61 3.97 -13.43
CA TYR A 80 -8.89 3.50 -12.87
C TYR A 80 -9.52 4.49 -11.89
N ARG A 81 -8.83 5.60 -11.60
CA ARG A 81 -9.31 6.66 -10.71
C ARG A 81 -10.45 7.42 -11.38
N ASP A 82 -11.62 7.39 -10.77
CA ASP A 82 -12.85 8.06 -11.24
C ASP A 82 -12.73 9.60 -11.21
N ASP A 83 -11.86 10.13 -10.35
CA ASP A 83 -11.54 11.54 -10.21
C ASP A 83 -10.41 12.03 -11.14
N PHE A 84 -9.86 11.18 -12.01
CA PHE A 84 -8.79 11.53 -12.97
C PHE A 84 -9.14 12.77 -13.80
N ARG A 85 -10.42 12.90 -14.20
CA ARG A 85 -10.90 14.03 -15.02
C ARG A 85 -10.96 15.36 -14.26
N LEU A 86 -10.92 15.35 -12.92
CA LEU A 86 -11.05 16.53 -12.07
C LEU A 86 -9.69 17.13 -11.64
N ARG A 87 -8.57 16.42 -11.81
CA ARG A 87 -7.25 16.94 -11.44
C ARG A 87 -6.61 17.72 -12.59
N LEU A 88 -6.20 18.96 -12.31
CA LEU A 88 -5.51 19.89 -13.24
C LEU A 88 -4.16 19.38 -13.80
N LYS A 89 -3.64 18.26 -13.30
CA LYS A 89 -2.39 17.64 -13.78
C LYS A 89 -2.72 16.29 -14.41
N GLN A 90 -2.32 16.10 -15.68
CA GLN A 90 -2.33 14.77 -16.29
C GLN A 90 -1.53 13.82 -15.40
N PRO A 91 -2.12 12.73 -14.92
CA PRO A 91 -1.40 11.83 -14.06
C PRO A 91 -0.49 10.94 -14.89
N VAL A 92 0.65 10.63 -14.30
CA VAL A 92 1.72 9.86 -14.95
C VAL A 92 1.33 8.38 -14.85
N VAL A 93 0.89 7.81 -15.96
CA VAL A 93 0.67 6.36 -16.08
C VAL A 93 2.03 5.67 -16.08
N ARG A 94 2.16 4.67 -15.22
CA ARG A 94 3.30 3.78 -15.09
C ARG A 94 2.87 2.37 -15.43
N ALA A 95 3.85 1.49 -15.64
CA ALA A 95 3.57 0.11 -16.00
C ALA A 95 2.98 -0.68 -14.83
N THR A 96 1.89 -1.40 -15.10
CA THR A 96 1.46 -2.57 -14.33
C THR A 96 2.28 -3.77 -14.81
N ASP A 97 2.86 -4.52 -13.89
CA ASP A 97 3.68 -5.70 -14.17
C ASP A 97 3.46 -6.75 -13.08
N ILE A 98 2.68 -7.79 -13.40
CA ILE A 98 2.37 -8.89 -12.49
C ILE A 98 2.84 -10.18 -13.19
N PRO A 99 4.07 -10.65 -12.91
CA PRO A 99 4.71 -11.73 -13.67
C PRO A 99 4.24 -13.13 -13.24
N PHE A 100 3.02 -13.24 -12.74
CA PHE A 100 2.40 -14.48 -12.29
C PHE A 100 0.88 -14.41 -12.46
N ASP A 101 0.23 -15.55 -12.69
CA ASP A 101 -1.23 -15.63 -12.72
C ASP A 101 -1.80 -15.40 -11.32
N ILE A 102 -2.72 -14.47 -11.17
CA ILE A 102 -3.37 -14.17 -9.87
C ILE A 102 -4.60 -15.04 -9.62
N THR A 103 -5.07 -15.79 -10.63
CA THR A 103 -6.29 -16.59 -10.55
C THR A 103 -6.18 -17.67 -9.48
N GLU A 104 -7.23 -17.79 -8.65
CA GLU A 104 -7.31 -18.70 -7.49
C GLU A 104 -6.22 -18.51 -6.42
N ARG A 105 -5.40 -17.45 -6.52
CA ARG A 105 -4.40 -17.11 -5.50
C ARG A 105 -4.97 -16.18 -4.43
N ARG A 106 -4.38 -16.26 -3.24
CA ARG A 106 -4.56 -15.28 -2.16
C ARG A 106 -3.61 -14.10 -2.41
N ILE A 107 -4.17 -12.93 -2.62
CA ILE A 107 -3.41 -11.72 -2.97
C ILE A 107 -3.45 -10.74 -1.81
N VAL A 108 -2.28 -10.20 -1.43
CA VAL A 108 -2.21 -9.02 -0.56
C VAL A 108 -1.83 -7.82 -1.41
N LEU A 109 -2.77 -6.89 -1.54
CA LEU A 109 -2.58 -5.59 -2.15
C LEU A 109 -1.97 -4.63 -1.11
N VAL A 110 -0.85 -3.99 -1.45
CA VAL A 110 -0.06 -3.16 -0.52
C VAL A 110 -0.04 -1.71 -1.00
N ASP A 111 -0.47 -0.79 -0.14
CA ASP A 111 -0.36 0.66 -0.34
C ASP A 111 0.28 1.35 0.86
N ASP A 112 0.70 2.61 0.71
CA ASP A 112 1.29 3.38 1.80
C ASP A 112 0.21 3.99 2.72
N VAL A 113 -0.81 4.64 2.16
CA VAL A 113 -1.84 5.36 2.92
C VAL A 113 -3.24 5.11 2.36
N LEU A 114 -4.13 4.56 3.19
CA LEU A 114 -5.56 4.51 2.89
C LEU A 114 -6.26 5.81 3.35
N TYR A 115 -6.80 6.55 2.39
CA TYR A 115 -7.56 7.79 2.59
C TYR A 115 -9.05 7.64 2.20
N THR A 116 -9.51 8.23 1.08
CA THR A 116 -10.92 8.20 0.66
C THR A 116 -11.41 6.82 0.22
N GLY A 117 -10.48 5.91 -0.12
CA GLY A 117 -10.78 4.58 -0.67
C GLY A 117 -10.83 4.51 -2.20
N ARG A 118 -10.77 5.64 -2.92
CA ARG A 118 -10.86 5.67 -4.40
C ARG A 118 -9.73 4.92 -5.09
N THR A 119 -8.48 5.12 -4.65
CA THR A 119 -7.34 4.39 -5.20
C THR A 119 -7.45 2.88 -4.96
N ALA A 120 -7.93 2.47 -3.78
CA ALA A 120 -8.12 1.05 -3.46
C ALA A 120 -9.22 0.43 -4.35
N ARG A 121 -10.37 1.12 -4.51
CA ARG A 121 -11.43 0.71 -5.45
C ARG A 121 -10.89 0.52 -6.87
N ALA A 122 -10.15 1.51 -7.35
CA ALA A 122 -9.50 1.50 -8.66
C ALA A 122 -8.53 0.31 -8.82
N ALA A 123 -7.76 0.00 -7.77
CA ALA A 123 -6.85 -1.13 -7.76
C ALA A 123 -7.59 -2.48 -7.76
N PHE A 124 -8.70 -2.60 -7.02
CA PHE A 124 -9.52 -3.81 -7.04
C PHE A 124 -10.12 -4.07 -8.41
N ASP A 125 -10.66 -3.05 -9.08
CA ASP A 125 -11.15 -3.18 -10.46
C ASP A 125 -10.02 -3.66 -11.39
N ALA A 126 -8.84 -3.04 -11.31
CA ALA A 126 -7.69 -3.42 -12.13
C ALA A 126 -7.23 -4.87 -11.88
N LEU A 127 -7.24 -5.34 -10.63
CA LEU A 127 -6.95 -6.74 -10.33
C LEU A 127 -7.99 -7.68 -10.96
N MET A 128 -9.27 -7.33 -10.91
CA MET A 128 -10.34 -8.13 -11.50
C MET A 128 -10.32 -8.10 -13.03
N ASP A 129 -9.68 -7.13 -13.67
CA ASP A 129 -9.43 -7.19 -15.12
C ASP A 129 -8.31 -8.19 -15.47
N ILE A 130 -7.36 -8.41 -14.56
CA ILE A 130 -6.17 -9.24 -14.77
C ILE A 130 -6.46 -10.72 -14.51
N GLY A 131 -7.30 -11.04 -13.52
CA GLY A 131 -7.60 -12.43 -13.15
C GLY A 131 -8.68 -12.56 -12.08
N ARG A 132 -8.81 -13.75 -11.49
CA ARG A 132 -9.83 -14.05 -10.46
C ARG A 132 -9.17 -14.59 -9.19
N PRO A 133 -8.55 -13.74 -8.36
CA PRO A 133 -7.94 -14.20 -7.11
C PRO A 133 -8.98 -14.84 -6.18
N ALA A 134 -8.55 -15.85 -5.41
CA ALA A 134 -9.40 -16.50 -4.41
C ALA A 134 -9.76 -15.52 -3.28
N THR A 135 -8.79 -14.70 -2.86
CA THR A 135 -9.00 -13.59 -1.93
C THR A 135 -8.12 -12.41 -2.31
N VAL A 136 -8.59 -11.20 -2.00
CA VAL A 136 -7.77 -9.99 -2.03
C VAL A 136 -7.86 -9.34 -0.66
N GLN A 137 -6.71 -9.27 0.02
CA GLN A 137 -6.55 -8.56 1.28
C GLN A 137 -5.83 -7.25 1.03
N PHE A 138 -6.22 -6.22 1.76
CA PHE A 138 -5.65 -4.88 1.61
C PHE A 138 -4.82 -4.50 2.83
N LEU A 139 -3.55 -4.15 2.58
CA LEU A 139 -2.56 -3.79 3.58
C LEU A 139 -2.10 -2.36 3.37
N VAL A 140 -2.15 -1.55 4.42
CA VAL A 140 -1.63 -0.18 4.41
C VAL A 140 -0.79 0.16 5.62
N ILE A 141 0.27 0.94 5.41
CA ILE A 141 1.09 1.43 6.53
C ILE A 141 0.28 2.37 7.42
N VAL A 142 -0.49 3.28 6.82
CA VAL A 142 -1.37 4.18 7.56
C VAL A 142 -2.79 4.13 7.02
N ASP A 143 -3.74 3.99 7.93
CA ASP A 143 -5.13 4.34 7.70
C ASP A 143 -5.39 5.72 8.31
N ARG A 144 -5.70 6.71 7.47
CA ARG A 144 -5.93 8.10 7.91
C ARG A 144 -7.40 8.49 8.06
N GLY A 145 -8.32 7.53 7.94
CA GLY A 145 -9.77 7.75 8.01
C GLY A 145 -10.36 8.51 6.82
N LEU A 146 -11.48 9.21 7.07
CA LEU A 146 -12.18 10.07 6.09
C LEU A 146 -12.57 9.34 4.79
N ARG A 147 -13.19 8.16 4.95
CA ARG A 147 -13.68 7.34 3.83
C ARG A 147 -14.80 8.02 3.07
N GLU A 148 -14.74 7.92 1.74
CA GLU A 148 -15.83 8.26 0.83
C GLU A 148 -16.41 7.01 0.15
N LEU A 149 -15.68 5.90 0.20
CA LEU A 149 -16.11 4.59 -0.28
C LEU A 149 -16.04 3.56 0.86
N PRO A 150 -16.88 2.51 0.83
CA PRO A 150 -16.91 1.47 1.86
C PRO A 150 -15.75 0.49 1.71
N VAL A 151 -14.51 1.00 1.77
CA VAL A 151 -13.28 0.22 1.69
C VAL A 151 -12.53 0.32 3.02
N CYS A 152 -12.25 -0.83 3.62
CA CYS A 152 -11.35 -0.99 4.76
C CYS A 152 -10.09 -1.74 4.34
N ALA A 153 -9.01 -1.55 5.09
CA ALA A 153 -7.82 -2.39 5.00
C ALA A 153 -7.94 -3.51 6.04
N ASP A 154 -7.54 -4.72 5.67
CA ASP A 154 -7.48 -5.88 6.55
C ASP A 154 -6.28 -5.78 7.50
N ILE A 155 -5.15 -5.25 6.98
CA ILE A 155 -3.91 -5.06 7.74
C ILE A 155 -3.55 -3.59 7.77
N VAL A 156 -3.56 -3.00 8.96
CA VAL A 156 -3.22 -1.59 9.16
C VAL A 156 -1.98 -1.47 10.04
N GLY A 157 -1.02 -0.65 9.59
CA GLY A 157 0.22 -0.39 10.33
C GLY A 157 -0.08 0.47 11.54
N ARG A 158 -0.70 1.63 11.28
CA ARG A 158 -1.20 2.55 12.29
C ARG A 158 -2.47 3.25 11.80
N GLN A 159 -3.47 3.34 12.67
CA GLN A 159 -4.61 4.23 12.47
C GLN A 159 -4.26 5.63 12.98
N VAL A 160 -4.52 6.64 12.14
CA VAL A 160 -4.18 8.04 12.43
C VAL A 160 -5.41 8.90 12.12
N PRO A 161 -6.15 9.37 13.14
CA PRO A 161 -7.21 10.34 12.92
C PRO A 161 -6.61 11.60 12.27
N THR A 162 -7.20 12.05 11.17
CA THR A 162 -6.79 13.28 10.48
C THR A 162 -7.98 14.21 10.26
N LEU A 163 -7.69 15.50 10.13
CA LEU A 163 -8.64 16.55 9.80
C LEU A 163 -8.59 16.87 8.29
N PRO A 164 -9.66 17.50 7.74
CA PRO A 164 -9.58 18.14 6.44
C PRO A 164 -8.39 19.10 6.36
N GLY A 165 -7.63 19.05 5.26
CA GLY A 165 -6.41 19.84 5.08
C GLY A 165 -5.13 19.18 5.62
N GLU A 166 -5.23 18.12 6.41
CA GLU A 166 -4.06 17.32 6.80
C GLU A 166 -3.69 16.28 5.74
N GLU A 167 -2.45 15.85 5.73
CA GLU A 167 -1.90 14.81 4.87
C GLU A 167 -0.95 13.91 5.68
N VAL A 168 -1.03 12.60 5.45
CA VAL A 168 -0.03 11.66 5.93
C VAL A 168 0.97 11.41 4.81
N ARG A 169 2.25 11.62 5.08
CA ARG A 169 3.34 11.38 4.13
C ARG A 169 4.23 10.27 4.64
N VAL A 170 4.17 9.12 3.96
CA VAL A 170 5.15 8.05 4.13
C VAL A 170 6.38 8.41 3.27
N ARG A 171 7.59 8.27 3.83
CA ARG A 171 8.84 8.39 3.07
C ARG A 171 9.66 7.13 3.25
N LEU A 172 10.28 6.68 2.17
CA LEU A 172 11.11 5.48 2.12
C LEU A 172 12.48 5.83 1.54
N ASN A 173 13.55 5.30 2.12
CA ASN A 173 14.92 5.58 1.69
C ASN A 173 15.17 5.28 0.21
N GLU A 174 14.46 4.30 -0.39
CA GLU A 174 14.64 3.90 -1.78
C GLU A 174 14.24 4.99 -2.79
N ILE A 175 13.42 5.97 -2.39
CA ILE A 175 12.91 7.00 -3.31
C ILE A 175 12.85 8.43 -2.73
N ASP A 176 13.01 8.60 -1.43
CA ASP A 176 12.79 9.88 -0.74
C ASP A 176 14.01 10.41 0.02
N ASP A 177 15.12 9.66 0.08
CA ASP A 177 16.31 9.95 0.91
C ASP A 177 15.98 10.19 2.40
N ARG A 178 14.83 9.69 2.84
CA ARG A 178 14.32 9.83 4.21
C ARG A 178 13.36 8.68 4.51
N GLU A 179 13.34 8.24 5.78
CA GLU A 179 12.49 7.15 6.21
C GLU A 179 11.63 7.49 7.43
N GLY A 180 10.34 7.19 7.33
CA GLY A 180 9.36 7.41 8.39
C GLY A 180 8.01 7.87 7.86
N VAL A 181 7.18 8.35 8.77
CA VAL A 181 5.82 8.81 8.49
C VAL A 181 5.57 10.15 9.20
N TRP A 182 5.06 11.15 8.48
CA TRP A 182 4.74 12.47 9.02
C TRP A 182 3.28 12.82 8.82
N LEU A 183 2.70 13.48 9.83
CA LEU A 183 1.47 14.25 9.68
C LEU A 183 1.84 15.67 9.28
N VAL A 184 1.26 16.13 8.19
CA VAL A 184 1.53 17.43 7.59
C VAL A 184 0.22 18.18 7.45
N GLU A 185 0.25 19.48 7.71
CA GLU A 185 -0.84 20.39 7.40
C GLU A 185 -0.58 21.03 6.05
N THR A 186 -1.48 20.77 5.12
CA THR A 186 -1.49 21.40 3.79
C THR A 186 -2.20 22.73 3.94
N LEU A 187 -1.43 23.81 3.91
CA LEU A 187 -1.98 25.17 3.92
C LEU A 187 -2.51 25.47 2.51
N ASN A 188 -3.65 24.88 2.14
CA ASN A 188 -4.32 25.21 0.88
C ASN A 188 -5.31 26.35 1.14
N ASN A 189 -5.12 27.43 0.39
CA ASN A 189 -5.99 28.61 0.32
C ASN A 189 -7.30 28.28 -0.40
#